data_AF-A0A842LX20-F1
#
_entry.id   AF-A0A842LX20-F1
#
_cell.length_a   1.000
_cell.length_b   1.000
_cell.length_c   1.000
_cell.angle_alpha   90.00
_cell.angle_beta   90.00
_cell.angle_gamma   90.00
#
_symmetry.space_group_name_H-M   'P 1'
#
loop_
_entity.id
_entity.type
_entity.pdbx_description
1 polymer ?
#
loop_
_entity_poly.entity_id
_entity_poly.type
_entity_poly.pdbx_seq_one_letter_code
_entity_poly.pdbx_strand_id
1 'polypeptide(L)'
;MKMSFKKLFPNLYRELERYDSIYPTVLDHLQVCETEKEAFEVIDYFERIEEITPDAADFLKELVKRYGVGVFGRRKRGDWEKYGLR
;
A
#
# COMPACT_ATOMS: atom_id res chain seq x y z
N MET A 1 14.70 -14.98 9.76
CA MET A 1 13.33 -15.08 10.30
C MET A 1 12.39 -14.49 9.26
N LYS A 2 11.59 -15.30 8.55
CA LYS A 2 10.63 -14.75 7.55
C LYS A 2 9.37 -14.32 8.30
N MET A 3 9.20 -13.01 8.53
CA MET A 3 7.94 -12.48 9.03
C MET A 3 6.83 -12.87 8.04
N SER A 4 5.72 -13.42 8.53
CA SER A 4 4.59 -13.78 7.68
C SER A 4 3.91 -12.50 7.19
N PHE A 5 3.61 -12.43 5.89
CA PHE A 5 2.91 -11.30 5.27
C PHE A 5 1.62 -10.92 6.03
N LYS A 6 0.92 -11.93 6.59
CA LYS A 6 -0.25 -11.77 7.46
C LYS A 6 0.01 -10.94 8.72
N LYS A 7 1.23 -10.97 9.25
CA LYS A 7 1.61 -10.20 10.45
C LYS A 7 1.97 -8.75 10.11
N LEU A 8 2.57 -8.54 8.95
CA LEU A 8 3.01 -7.22 8.52
C LEU A 8 1.84 -6.38 8.00
N PHE A 9 0.96 -7.01 7.22
CA PHE A 9 -0.18 -6.37 6.59
C PHE A 9 -1.47 -7.13 6.94
N PRO A 10 -1.94 -7.05 8.20
CA PRO A 10 -3.07 -7.84 8.67
C PRO A 10 -4.37 -7.53 7.92
N ASN A 11 -4.60 -6.26 7.56
CA ASN A 11 -5.80 -5.84 6.85
C ASN A 11 -5.70 -6.11 5.35
N LEU A 12 -4.56 -5.82 4.72
CA LEU A 12 -4.29 -6.23 3.34
C LEU A 12 -4.44 -7.75 3.14
N TYR A 13 -3.97 -8.56 4.11
CA TYR A 13 -4.12 -10.00 4.05
C TYR A 13 -5.59 -10.44 4.21
N ARG A 14 -6.37 -9.76 5.06
CA ARG A 14 -7.83 -9.98 5.16
C ARG A 14 -8.56 -9.60 3.88
N GLU A 15 -8.10 -8.57 3.17
CA GLU A 15 -8.66 -8.15 1.87
C GLU A 15 -8.27 -9.10 0.75
N LEU A 16 -7.05 -9.64 0.73
CA LEU A 16 -6.69 -10.72 -0.19
C LEU A 16 -7.52 -12.00 0.06
N GLU A 17 -7.85 -12.30 1.32
CA GLU A 17 -8.77 -13.41 1.67
C GLU A 17 -10.25 -13.08 1.38
N ARG A 18 -10.60 -11.78 1.25
CA ARG A 18 -11.96 -11.30 0.95
C ARG A 18 -11.94 -10.57 -0.39
N TYR A 19 -12.13 -11.32 -1.47
CA TYR A 19 -12.19 -10.89 -2.88
C TYR A 19 -13.14 -9.70 -3.23
N ASP A 20 -13.78 -9.06 -2.24
CA ASP A 20 -14.88 -8.10 -2.37
C ASP A 20 -14.67 -6.80 -1.53
N SER A 21 -13.47 -6.52 -1.01
CA SER A 21 -13.26 -5.25 -0.31
C SER A 21 -13.20 -4.08 -1.29
N ILE A 22 -14.13 -3.14 -1.15
CA ILE A 22 -14.26 -1.91 -1.94
C ILE A 22 -13.17 -0.88 -1.57
N TYR A 23 -12.42 -1.12 -0.48
CA TYR A 23 -11.51 -0.14 0.09
C TYR A 23 -10.09 -0.27 -0.46
N PRO A 24 -9.45 0.84 -0.86
CA PRO A 24 -8.08 0.84 -1.34
C PRO A 24 -7.07 0.58 -0.21
N THR A 25 -6.08 -0.25 -0.50
CA THR A 25 -4.98 -0.58 0.43
C THR A 25 -3.82 0.42 0.34
N VAL A 26 -2.90 0.37 1.31
CA VAL A 26 -1.64 1.13 1.22
C VAL A 26 -0.92 0.91 -0.12
N LEU A 27 -0.96 -0.30 -0.68
CA LEU A 27 -0.30 -0.61 -1.96
C LEU A 27 -1.01 0.04 -3.15
N ASP A 28 -2.33 0.17 -3.09
CA ASP A 28 -3.11 0.85 -4.13
C ASP A 28 -2.80 2.35 -4.16
N HIS A 29 -2.62 2.96 -2.98
CA HIS A 29 -2.18 4.35 -2.87
C HIS A 29 -0.73 4.52 -3.35
N LEU A 30 0.18 3.60 -3.00
CA LEU A 30 1.57 3.66 -3.44
C LEU A 30 1.74 3.53 -4.96
N GLN A 31 0.80 2.86 -5.65
CA GLN A 31 0.82 2.68 -7.10
C GLN A 31 0.51 3.94 -7.91
N VAL A 32 -0.05 4.97 -7.27
CA VAL A 32 -0.36 6.25 -7.90
C VAL A 32 0.60 7.36 -7.48
N CYS A 33 1.48 7.12 -6.50
CA CYS A 33 2.44 8.11 -6.05
C CYS A 33 3.48 8.43 -7.14
N GLU A 34 3.75 9.72 -7.32
CA GLU A 34 4.76 10.20 -8.27
C GLU A 34 6.10 10.52 -7.61
N THR A 35 6.09 10.76 -6.29
CA THR A 35 7.28 11.18 -5.53
C THR A 35 7.46 10.37 -4.25
N GLU A 36 8.72 10.23 -3.80
CA GLU A 36 9.04 9.54 -2.54
C GLU A 36 8.35 10.20 -1.34
N LYS A 37 8.25 11.53 -1.35
CA LYS A 37 7.57 12.29 -0.30
C LYS A 37 6.11 11.89 -0.18
N GLU A 38 5.40 11.82 -1.30
CA GLU A 38 4.00 11.40 -1.34
C GLU A 38 3.84 9.96 -0.84
N ALA A 39 4.74 9.06 -1.24
CA ALA A 39 4.75 7.68 -0.76
C ALA A 39 4.96 7.60 0.76
N PHE A 40 5.86 8.41 1.32
CA PHE A 40 6.06 8.46 2.78
C PHE A 40 4.83 9.00 3.51
N GLU A 41 4.17 10.05 3.00
CA GLU A 41 2.93 10.57 3.59
C GLU A 41 1.81 9.51 3.60
N VAL A 42 1.70 8.72 2.53
CA VAL A 42 0.76 7.58 2.47
C VAL A 42 1.13 6.53 3.52
N ILE A 43 2.40 6.12 3.58
CA ILE A 43 2.84 5.10 4.54
C ILE A 43 2.60 5.56 5.98
N ASP A 44 2.97 6.79 6.31
CA ASP A 44 2.77 7.38 7.64
C ASP A 44 1.28 7.45 8.01
N TYR A 45 0.41 7.76 7.03
CA TYR A 45 -1.03 7.76 7.24
C TYR A 45 -1.54 6.35 7.60
N PHE A 46 -1.18 5.33 6.82
CA PHE A 46 -1.62 3.95 7.04
C PHE A 46 -1.03 3.34 8.32
N GLU A 47 0.17 3.75 8.71
CA GLU A 47 0.77 3.40 10.01
C GLU A 47 -0.03 4.04 11.17
N ARG A 48 -0.37 5.33 11.05
CA ARG A 48 -1.12 6.08 12.07
C ARG A 48 -2.52 5.54 12.32
N ILE A 49 -3.19 5.03 11.28
CA ILE A 49 -4.51 4.39 11.42
C ILE A 49 -4.42 2.89 11.75
N GLU A 50 -3.22 2.40 12.06
CA GLU A 50 -2.94 1.00 12.45
C GLU A 50 -3.32 -0.05 11.39
N GLU A 51 -3.43 0.35 10.13
CA GLU A 51 -3.69 -0.55 8.98
C GLU A 51 -2.44 -1.36 8.60
N ILE A 52 -1.27 -0.76 8.82
CA ILE A 52 0.03 -1.42 8.70
C ILE A 52 0.80 -1.29 10.01
N THR A 53 1.62 -2.30 10.29
CA THR A 53 2.52 -2.28 11.45
C THR A 53 3.69 -1.32 11.23
N PRO A 54 4.35 -0.82 12.29
CA PRO A 54 5.57 -0.02 12.16
C PRO A 54 6.67 -0.74 11.37
N ASP A 55 6.86 -2.04 11.60
CA ASP A 55 7.80 -2.87 10.84
C ASP A 55 7.48 -2.88 9.33
N ALA A 56 6.19 -2.89 8.98
CA ALA A 56 5.74 -2.83 7.60
C ALA A 56 5.91 -1.43 7.00
N ALA A 57 5.67 -0.38 7.78
CA ALA A 57 5.87 1.00 7.37
C ALA A 57 7.36 1.27 7.06
N ASP A 58 8.26 0.85 7.95
CA ASP A 58 9.71 0.95 7.76
C ASP A 58 10.18 0.17 6.53
N PHE A 59 9.68 -1.05 6.35
CA PHE A 59 9.98 -1.85 5.16
C PHE A 59 9.53 -1.17 3.86
N LEU A 60 8.32 -0.60 3.82
CA LEU A 60 7.83 0.15 2.66
C LEU A 60 8.66 1.40 2.40
N LYS A 61 9.04 2.15 3.43
CA LYS A 61 9.91 3.32 3.32
C LYS A 61 11.28 2.95 2.75
N GLU A 62 11.87 1.83 3.18
CA GLU A 62 13.12 1.32 2.61
C GLU A 62 12.99 0.95 1.14
N LEU A 63 11.90 0.31 0.73
CA LEU A 63 11.64 -0.02 -0.68
C LEU A 63 11.55 1.25 -1.55
N VAL A 64 10.83 2.27 -1.08
CA VAL A 64 10.73 3.57 -1.76
C VAL A 64 12.13 4.20 -1.90
N LYS A 65 12.93 4.25 -0.82
CA LYS A 65 14.28 4.82 -0.86
C LYS A 65 15.23 4.09 -1.80
N ARG A 66 15.09 2.76 -1.89
CA ARG A 66 16.03 1.90 -2.63
C ARG A 66 15.70 1.77 -4.11
N TYR A 67 14.41 1.77 -4.45
CA TYR A 67 13.93 1.45 -5.80
C TYR A 67 13.04 2.56 -6.40
N GLY A 68 12.76 3.61 -5.64
CA GLY A 68 11.81 4.65 -6.00
C GLY A 68 10.36 4.17 -5.92
N VAL A 69 9.42 5.10 -6.08
CA VAL A 69 7.96 4.82 -6.06
C VAL A 69 7.49 3.86 -7.16
N GLY A 70 8.23 3.76 -8.26
CA GLY A 70 7.90 2.87 -9.38
C GLY A 70 7.94 1.38 -9.06
N VAL A 71 8.52 0.98 -7.92
CA VAL A 71 8.61 -0.44 -7.49
C VAL A 71 7.24 -1.05 -7.20
N PHE A 72 6.25 -0.23 -6.82
CA PHE A 72 4.90 -0.69 -6.52
C PHE A 72 4.03 -0.85 -7.77
N GLY A 73 4.52 -0.41 -8.94
CA GLY A 73 3.77 -0.33 -10.19
C GLY A 73 3.31 1.11 -10.45
N ARG A 74 3.15 1.47 -11.74
CA ARG A 74 2.56 2.75 -12.15
C ARG A 74 1.17 2.50 -12.71
N ARG A 75 0.12 2.71 -11.90
CA ARG A 75 -1.24 2.79 -12.44
C ARG A 75 -1.55 4.23 -12.81
N LYS A 76 -2.39 4.45 -13.84
CA LYS A 76 -2.82 5.80 -14.19
C LYS A 76 -3.95 6.22 -13.26
N ARG A 77 -3.88 7.45 -12.75
CA ARG A 77 -4.97 8.07 -11.99
C ARG A 77 -6.25 8.05 -12.85
N GLY A 78 -7.24 7.24 -12.46
CA GLY A 78 -8.49 7.01 -13.22
C GLY A 78 -8.81 5.56 -13.55
N ASP A 79 -7.89 4.60 -13.33
CA ASP A 79 -8.14 3.18 -13.62
C ASP A 79 -9.28 2.54 -12.78
N TRP A 80 -9.74 3.20 -11.71
CA TRP A 80 -10.89 2.79 -10.91
C TRP A 80 -12.22 2.78 -11.70
N GLU A 81 -12.33 3.61 -12.75
CA GLU A 81 -13.55 3.70 -13.57
C GLU A 81 -13.82 2.44 -14.42
N LYS A 82 -12.85 1.54 -14.55
CA LYS A 82 -12.99 0.32 -15.37
C LYS A 82 -13.71 -0.84 -14.65
N TYR A 83 -13.80 -0.80 -13.32
CA TYR A 83 -14.38 -1.86 -12.50
C TYR A 83 -15.72 -1.49 -11.83
N GLY A 84 -16.30 -0.33 -12.18
CA GLY A 84 -17.68 0.00 -11.80
C GLY A 84 -17.91 0.40 -10.35
N LEU A 85 -16.86 0.74 -9.60
CA LEU A 85 -17.01 1.38 -8.29
C LEU A 85 -17.32 2.87 -8.53
N ARG A 86 -18.60 3.21 -8.35
CA ARG A 86 -19.13 4.57 -8.38
C ARG A 86 -19.27 5.13 -6.97
#